data_AF-A0A151ZSC1-F1
#
_entry.id   AF-A0A151ZSC1-F1
#
_cell.length_a   1.000
_cell.length_b   1.000
_cell.length_c   1.000
_cell.angle_alpha   90.00
_cell.angle_beta   90.00
_cell.angle_gamma   90.00
#
_symmetry.space_group_name_H-M   'P 1'
#
loop_
_entity.id
_entity.type
_entity.pdbx_description
1 polymer ?
#
loop_
_entity_poly.entity_id
_entity_poly.type
_entity_poly.pdbx_seq_one_letter_code
_entity_poly.pdbx_strand_id
1 'polypeptide(L)'
;MSSKDANMSDSTTTITTDEKVELEKGPLSILSESVNTNTQVLINVRNNKKLLARVRAFDRHFNMVLENVKEMWTEVPKTGKGKKKAKPINKDRFISKMFLRGDSVILILKNPLGLPPQVQPDA
;
A
#
# COMPACT_ATOMS: atom_id res chain seq x y z
N MET A 1 4.50 5.09 54.23
CA MET A 1 5.94 5.31 53.97
C MET A 1 6.45 3.99 53.43
N SER A 2 6.78 3.76 52.16
CA SER A 2 7.39 4.55 51.08
C SER A 2 6.80 4.02 49.75
N SER A 3 6.13 4.81 48.93
CA SER A 3 6.67 5.71 47.89
C SER A 3 7.65 5.06 46.92
N LYS A 4 7.19 4.96 45.65
CA LYS A 4 7.86 5.27 44.36
C LYS A 4 9.11 4.44 44.02
N ASP A 5 9.23 3.81 42.85
CA ASP A 5 9.47 4.36 41.49
C ASP A 5 9.41 3.15 40.52
N ALA A 6 9.19 3.21 39.20
CA ALA A 6 8.83 4.21 38.22
C ALA A 6 8.30 3.41 37.01
N ASN A 7 7.24 3.90 36.39
CA ASN A 7 6.66 3.33 35.17
C ASN A 7 7.64 3.56 34.00
N MET A 8 8.29 2.50 33.53
CA MET A 8 9.11 2.54 32.31
C MET A 8 8.16 2.61 31.11
N SER A 9 8.05 3.79 30.50
CA SER A 9 7.31 4.01 29.26
C SER A 9 8.02 3.30 28.11
N ASP A 10 7.74 2.02 27.92
CA ASP A 10 8.03 1.36 26.66
C ASP A 10 7.01 1.87 25.63
N SER A 11 7.50 2.67 24.69
CA SER A 11 6.76 3.21 23.55
C SER A 11 6.45 2.12 22.50
N THR A 12 6.02 0.95 22.97
CA THR A 12 5.38 -0.06 22.16
C THR A 12 3.91 0.31 22.12
N THR A 13 3.48 0.99 21.05
CA THR A 13 2.08 1.33 20.79
C THR A 13 1.23 0.07 20.89
N THR A 14 0.66 -0.18 22.07
CA THR A 14 -0.33 -1.22 22.29
C THR A 14 -1.57 -0.76 21.54
N ILE A 15 -1.80 -1.33 20.36
CA ILE A 15 -3.03 -1.11 19.60
C ILE A 15 -4.17 -1.46 20.55
N THR A 16 -4.95 -0.45 20.93
CA THR A 16 -6.06 -0.67 21.86
C THR A 16 -7.06 -1.62 21.22
N THR A 17 -7.71 -2.46 22.02
CA THR A 17 -8.71 -3.40 21.53
C THR A 17 -9.82 -2.69 20.74
N ASP A 18 -10.13 -1.45 21.13
CA ASP A 18 -11.11 -0.59 20.46
C ASP A 18 -10.63 -0.13 19.07
N GLU A 19 -9.35 0.24 18.91
CA GLU A 19 -8.76 0.57 17.60
C GLU A 19 -8.84 -0.62 16.64
N LYS A 20 -8.59 -1.86 17.11
CA LYS A 20 -8.73 -3.05 16.25
C LYS A 20 -10.16 -3.24 15.74
N VAL A 21 -11.15 -3.03 16.59
CA VAL A 21 -12.56 -3.17 16.22
C VAL A 21 -12.95 -2.11 15.19
N GLU A 22 -12.42 -0.89 15.32
CA GLU A 22 -12.66 0.20 14.37
C GLU A 22 -11.99 -0.06 13.01
N LEU A 23 -10.81 -0.69 13.01
CA LEU A 23 -10.14 -1.14 11.78
C LEU A 23 -10.91 -2.26 11.05
N GLU A 24 -11.62 -3.10 11.78
CA GLU A 24 -12.39 -4.22 11.20
C GLU A 24 -13.78 -3.82 10.68
N LYS A 25 -14.42 -2.82 11.29
CA LYS A 25 -15.80 -2.42 10.95
C LYS A 25 -15.88 -1.09 10.18
N GLY A 26 -14.78 -0.36 10.06
CA GLY A 26 -14.72 0.95 9.43
C GLY A 26 -14.28 0.95 7.96
N PRO A 27 -13.99 2.11 7.37
CA PRO A 27 -13.51 2.23 5.98
C PRO A 27 -12.17 1.52 5.73
N LEU A 28 -11.41 1.23 6.78
CA LEU A 28 -10.16 0.47 6.73
C LEU A 28 -10.37 -1.06 6.61
N SER A 29 -11.60 -1.55 6.81
CA SER A 29 -11.95 -2.97 6.68
C SER A 29 -11.57 -3.57 5.33
N ILE A 30 -11.58 -2.76 4.26
CA ILE A 30 -11.16 -3.18 2.92
C ILE A 30 -9.68 -3.60 2.89
N LEU A 31 -8.82 -2.93 3.66
CA LEU A 31 -7.40 -3.27 3.78
C LEU A 31 -7.20 -4.49 4.67
N SER A 32 -7.95 -4.58 5.79
CA SER A 32 -7.98 -5.75 6.67
C SER A 32 -8.33 -7.01 5.88
N GLU A 33 -9.40 -6.94 5.09
CA GLU A 33 -9.81 -8.03 4.23
C GLU A 33 -8.76 -8.32 3.15
N SER A 34 -8.15 -7.29 2.56
CA SER A 34 -7.11 -7.48 1.54
C SER A 34 -5.85 -8.16 2.04
N VAL A 35 -5.43 -7.89 3.27
CA VAL A 35 -4.31 -8.60 3.92
C VAL A 35 -4.68 -10.07 4.15
N ASN A 36 -5.85 -10.34 4.72
CA ASN A 36 -6.30 -11.69 5.06
C ASN A 36 -6.50 -12.58 3.82
N THR A 37 -7.13 -12.02 2.78
CA THR A 37 -7.39 -12.72 1.51
C THR A 37 -6.20 -12.69 0.56
N ASN A 38 -5.13 -11.98 0.92
CA ASN A 38 -3.99 -11.70 0.06
C ASN A 38 -4.43 -11.18 -1.32
N THR A 39 -5.49 -10.36 -1.38
CA THR A 39 -6.02 -9.82 -2.64
C THR A 39 -5.14 -8.70 -3.18
N GLN A 40 -5.19 -8.50 -4.49
CA GLN A 40 -4.48 -7.40 -5.12
C GLN A 40 -5.23 -6.08 -4.92
N VAL A 41 -4.49 -5.01 -4.68
CA VAL A 41 -5.02 -3.65 -4.56
C VAL A 41 -4.36 -2.75 -5.58
N LEU A 42 -5.14 -1.80 -6.09
CA LEU A 42 -4.65 -0.68 -6.90
C LEU A 42 -4.61 0.57 -6.01
N ILE A 43 -3.44 1.17 -5.88
CA ILE A 43 -3.19 2.36 -5.07
C ILE A 43 -2.79 3.51 -6.01
N ASN A 44 -3.55 4.59 -5.99
CA ASN A 44 -3.15 5.84 -6.62
C ASN A 44 -2.36 6.68 -5.61
N VAL A 45 -1.16 7.10 -6.00
CA VAL A 45 -0.25 7.88 -5.15
C VAL A 45 -0.08 9.31 -5.65
N ARG A 46 0.33 10.22 -4.76
CA ARG A 46 0.46 11.68 -5.03
C ARG A 46 1.43 12.05 -6.15
N ASN A 47 2.38 11.19 -6.49
CA ASN A 47 3.33 11.43 -7.58
C ASN A 47 2.77 11.08 -8.98
N ASN A 48 1.44 10.95 -9.11
CA ASN A 48 0.72 10.56 -10.33
C ASN A 48 1.13 9.19 -10.89
N LYS A 49 1.58 8.30 -10.00
CA LYS A 49 1.82 6.90 -10.34
C LYS A 49 0.74 6.01 -9.74
N LYS A 50 0.66 4.79 -10.25
CA LYS A 50 -0.27 3.77 -9.79
C LYS A 50 0.54 2.56 -9.32
N LEU A 51 0.21 2.03 -8.16
CA LEU A 51 0.82 0.81 -7.62
C LEU A 51 -0.23 -0.29 -7.66
N LEU A 52 0.07 -1.37 -8.36
CA LEU A 52 -0.70 -2.60 -8.28
C LEU A 52 0.09 -3.57 -7.40
N ALA A 53 -0.41 -3.89 -6.22
CA ALA A 53 0.36 -4.58 -5.19
C ALA A 53 -0.52 -5.49 -4.32
N ARG A 54 0.11 -6.29 -3.46
CA ARG A 54 -0.58 -6.98 -2.35
C ARG A 54 -0.11 -6.38 -1.03
N VAL A 55 -1.05 -6.13 -0.13
CA VAL A 55 -0.76 -5.55 1.19
C VAL A 55 -0.43 -6.68 2.16
N ARG A 56 0.66 -6.55 2.91
CA ARG A 56 1.04 -7.49 3.98
C ARG A 56 0.75 -6.95 5.37
N ALA A 57 0.90 -5.64 5.54
CA ALA A 57 0.57 -4.95 6.77
C ALA A 57 0.16 -3.52 6.44
N PHE A 58 -0.67 -2.93 7.29
CA PHE A 58 -1.04 -1.53 7.23
C PHE A 58 -1.25 -0.97 8.65
N ASP A 59 -1.31 0.34 8.77
CA ASP A 59 -1.64 1.04 10.02
C ASP A 59 -2.73 2.10 9.81
N ARG A 60 -3.11 2.79 10.90
CA ARG A 60 -4.12 3.88 10.89
C ARG A 60 -3.74 5.08 10.01
N HIS A 61 -2.45 5.27 9.74
CA HIS A 61 -1.95 6.35 8.90
C HIS A 61 -1.90 5.93 7.43
N PHE A 62 -2.33 4.72 7.09
CA PHE A 62 -2.19 4.11 5.76
C PHE A 62 -0.74 3.90 5.35
N ASN A 63 0.20 3.82 6.30
CA ASN A 63 1.51 3.25 5.98
C ASN A 63 1.31 1.77 5.67
N MET A 64 1.97 1.26 4.63
CA MET A 64 1.76 -0.09 4.14
C MET A 64 3.07 -0.79 3.84
N VAL A 65 3.11 -2.08 4.17
CA VAL A 65 4.10 -3.02 3.66
C VAL A 65 3.47 -3.72 2.46
N LEU A 66 4.04 -3.51 1.28
CA LEU A 66 3.56 -4.04 0.01
C LEU A 66 4.52 -5.10 -0.52
N GLU A 67 3.95 -6.11 -1.18
CA GLU A 67 4.69 -7.13 -1.93
C GLU A 67 4.19 -7.25 -3.36
N ASN A 68 5.08 -7.74 -4.24
CA ASN A 68 4.80 -7.94 -5.66
C ASN A 68 4.25 -6.68 -6.33
N VAL A 69 4.93 -5.56 -6.08
CA VAL A 69 4.48 -4.23 -6.50
C VAL A 69 4.83 -4.02 -7.96
N LYS A 70 3.82 -3.74 -8.77
CA LYS A 70 3.94 -3.22 -10.11
C LYS A 70 3.61 -1.73 -10.10
N GLU A 71 4.63 -0.89 -10.20
CA GLU A 71 4.47 0.56 -10.31
C GLU A 71 4.33 0.95 -11.77
N MET A 72 3.30 1.71 -12.10
CA MET A 72 2.93 2.12 -13.45
C MET A 72 2.85 3.63 -13.53
N TRP A 73 3.45 4.21 -14.57
CA TRP A 73 3.36 5.63 -14.88
C TRP A 73 3.39 5.87 -16.38
N THR A 74 2.91 7.04 -16.78
CA THR A 74 2.94 7.47 -18.17
C THR A 74 4.00 8.54 -18.33
N GLU A 75 4.94 8.32 -19.24
CA GLU A 75 5.93 9.31 -19.63
C GLU A 75 5.52 9.95 -20.96
N VAL A 76 5.54 11.29 -21.00
CA VAL A 76 5.33 12.02 -22.25
C VAL A 76 6.71 12.48 -22.72
N PRO A 77 7.26 11.90 -23.81
CA PRO A 77 8.57 12.29 -24.31
C PRO A 77 8.57 13.78 -24.66
N LYS A 78 9.58 14.51 -24.18
CA LYS A 78 9.79 15.90 -24.58
C LYS A 78 10.26 15.93 -26.04
N THR A 79 9.36 16.28 -26.95
CA THR A 79 9.73 16.52 -28.35
C THR A 79 10.42 17.88 -28.47
N GLY A 80 11.42 17.97 -29.36
CA GLY A 80 12.08 19.23 -29.68
C GLY A 80 11.09 20.30 -30.17
N LYS A 81 11.44 21.58 -29.98
CA LYS A 81 10.61 22.73 -30.37
C LYS A 81 10.11 22.56 -31.81
N GLY A 82 8.79 22.63 -32.00
CA GLY A 82 8.13 22.57 -33.32
C GLY A 82 7.62 21.20 -33.77
N LYS A 83 7.90 20.09 -33.04
CA LYS A 83 7.35 18.77 -33.37
C LYS A 83 6.08 18.47 -32.56
N LYS A 84 5.08 17.85 -33.20
CA LYS A 84 3.82 17.39 -32.55
C LYS A 84 4.13 16.64 -31.25
N LYS A 85 3.32 16.86 -30.20
CA LYS A 85 3.46 16.19 -28.90
C LYS A 85 3.59 14.68 -29.10
N ALA A 86 4.63 14.07 -28.54
CA ALA A 86 4.82 12.62 -28.63
C ALA A 86 3.67 11.88 -27.93
N LYS A 87 3.39 10.66 -28.41
CA LYS A 87 2.39 9.79 -27.80
C LYS A 87 2.83 9.46 -26.36
N PRO A 88 1.91 9.48 -25.38
CA PRO A 88 2.21 9.04 -24.02
C PRO A 88 2.65 7.57 -24.02
N ILE A 89 3.74 7.26 -23.33
CA ILE A 89 4.31 5.91 -23.23
C ILE A 89 4.07 5.41 -21.81
N ASN A 90 3.41 4.27 -21.68
CA ASN A 90 3.24 3.61 -20.39
C ASN A 90 4.51 2.83 -20.04
N LYS A 91 5.05 3.11 -18.86
CA LYS A 91 6.17 2.39 -18.28
C LYS A 91 5.72 1.70 -17.01
N ASP A 92 6.32 0.56 -16.73
CA ASP A 92 6.17 -0.16 -15.49
C ASP A 92 7.52 -0.61 -14.93
N ARG A 93 7.55 -0.85 -13.62
CA ARG A 93 8.65 -1.54 -12.95
C ARG A 93 8.12 -2.45 -11.87
N PHE A 94 8.85 -3.52 -11.60
CA PHE A 94 8.54 -4.47 -10.55
C PHE A 94 9.43 -4.26 -9.32
N ILE A 95 8.81 -4.31 -8.14
CA ILE A 95 9.49 -4.20 -6.84
C ILE A 95 8.95 -5.32 -5.95
N SER A 96 9.84 -6.21 -5.50
CA SER A 96 9.44 -7.41 -4.75
C SER A 96 8.81 -7.08 -3.38
N LYS A 97 9.42 -6.13 -2.65
CA LYS A 97 8.95 -5.64 -1.35
C LYS A 97 9.12 -4.13 -1.28
N MET A 98 8.13 -3.41 -0.77
CA MET A 98 8.14 -1.95 -0.68
C MET A 98 7.41 -1.48 0.58
N PHE A 99 8.02 -0.53 1.31
CA PHE A 99 7.31 0.24 2.31
C PHE A 99 6.74 1.51 1.67
N LEU A 100 5.43 1.73 1.81
CA LEU A 100 4.73 2.92 1.34
C LEU A 100 4.29 3.75 2.55
N ARG A 101 4.63 5.04 2.54
CA ARG A 101 4.15 5.98 3.55
C ARG A 101 2.74 6.47 3.21
N GLY A 102 1.85 6.49 4.20
CA GLY A 102 0.44 6.76 4.01
C GLY A 102 0.09 8.18 3.57
N ASP A 103 0.94 9.16 3.89
CA ASP A 103 0.82 10.52 3.34
C ASP A 103 0.76 10.49 1.79
N SER A 104 1.45 9.55 1.14
CA SER A 104 1.51 9.47 -0.32
C SER A 104 0.26 8.86 -0.97
N VAL A 105 -0.62 8.23 -0.19
CA VAL A 105 -1.81 7.53 -0.67
C VAL A 105 -2.94 8.52 -0.93
N ILE A 106 -3.59 8.41 -2.09
CA ILE A 106 -4.81 9.20 -2.40
C ILE A 106 -6.04 8.30 -2.38
N LEU A 107 -5.97 7.18 -3.09
CA LEU A 107 -7.10 6.26 -3.28
C LEU A 107 -6.59 4.83 -3.28
N ILE A 108 -7.33 3.96 -2.61
CA ILE A 108 -7.12 2.52 -2.61
C ILE A 108 -8.36 1.87 -3.20
N LEU A 109 -8.16 0.97 -4.16
CA LEU A 109 -9.21 0.16 -4.76
C LEU A 109 -8.84 -1.31 -4.64
N LYS A 110 -9.71 -2.10 -4.03
CA LYS A 110 -9.57 -3.57 -4.01
C LYS A 110 -9.89 -4.12 -5.38
N ASN A 111 -9.02 -4.97 -5.92
CA ASN A 111 -9.28 -5.69 -7.17
C ASN A 111 -9.90 -7.06 -6.85
N PRO A 112 -11.22 -7.24 -7.07
CA PRO A 112 -11.91 -8.51 -6.74
C PRO A 112 -11.48 -9.68 -7.64
N LEU A 113 -10.87 -9.40 -8.80
CA LEU A 113 -10.42 -10.41 -9.77
C LEU A 113 -8.91 -10.66 -9.71
N GLY A 114 -8.19 -9.99 -8.79
CA GLY A 114 -6.77 -10.19 -8.59
C GLY A 114 -6.52 -11.53 -7.89
N LEU A 115 -6.66 -12.63 -8.64
CA LEU A 115 -6.44 -14.00 -8.17
C LEU A 115 -5.17 -14.05 -7.31
N PRO A 116 -5.16 -14.76 -6.18
CA PRO A 116 -3.92 -15.07 -5.49
C PRO A 116 -2.94 -15.67 -6.52
N PRO A 117 -1.62 -15.43 -6.38
CA PRO A 117 -0.67 -16.02 -7.31
C PRO A 117 -0.94 -17.52 -7.35
N GLN A 118 -1.29 -18.05 -8.51
CA GLN A 118 -1.30 -19.49 -8.71
C GLN A 118 0.13 -19.93 -8.36
N VAL A 119 0.27 -20.75 -7.32
CA VAL A 119 1.56 -21.37 -7.01
C VAL A 119 1.97 -22.06 -8.29
N GLN A 120 2.99 -21.54 -8.98
CA GLN A 120 3.60 -22.28 -10.07
C GLN A 120 4.10 -23.58 -9.42
N PRO A 121 3.65 -24.76 -9.88
CA PRO A 121 4.23 -25.99 -9.36
C PRO A 121 5.73 -25.90 -9.65
N ASP A 122 6.52 -25.93 -8.59
CA ASP A 122 7.97 -25.96 -8.69
C ASP A 122 8.33 -27.15 -9.60
N ALA A 123 9.11 -26.86 -10.64
CA ALA A 123 9.57 -27.84 -11.62
C ALA A 123 10.47 -28.91 -10.99
#